data_AF-A0A9W4WZK8-F1
#
_entry.id   AF-A0A9W4WZK8-F1
#
_cell.length_a   1.000
_cell.length_b   1.000
_cell.length_c   1.000
_cell.angle_alpha   90.00
_cell.angle_beta   90.00
_cell.angle_gamma   90.00
#
_symmetry.space_group_name_H-M   'P 1'
#
loop_
_entity.id
_entity.type
_entity.pdbx_description
1 polymer ?
#
loop_
_entity_poly.entity_id
_entity_poly.type
_entity_poly.pdbx_seq_one_letter_code
_entity_poly.pdbx_strand_id
1 'polypeptide(L)'
;VDPQSVNVDVSQEEIPKCIINSKIERPVEEESSSKIATEFVQANSARNRSITIKRAEITAWYLFSERFENKVVELRSNDKKLMDQTARKQIYNKMKLYLTGILNEYLRKMTSKARKINKLFGFEYDPITLKKIDGIPGYMVQRVICSADKISRLTNPQIEYIIEQVKSKRIIDQSYENEIASTVVIHQLMTSQMIILVTHLILQIILRKKERLRRILKSLE
;
A
#
# COMPACT_ATOMS: atom_id res chain seq x y z
N VAL A 1 12.81 -28.57 12.29
CA VAL A 1 12.67 -27.16 12.73
C VAL A 1 11.27 -26.76 12.35
N ASP A 2 10.36 -26.73 13.31
CA ASP A 2 8.93 -26.48 13.10
C ASP A 2 8.68 -25.08 12.54
N PRO A 3 7.87 -24.95 11.48
CA PRO A 3 7.55 -23.68 10.89
C PRO A 3 6.19 -23.18 11.39
N GLN A 4 6.01 -22.90 12.70
CA GLN A 4 4.82 -22.19 13.18
C GLN A 4 5.08 -21.29 14.40
N SER A 5 4.27 -20.22 14.46
CA SER A 5 4.25 -19.11 15.42
C SER A 5 5.23 -17.95 15.17
N VAL A 6 5.05 -17.25 14.06
CA VAL A 6 5.12 -15.79 14.11
C VAL A 6 3.71 -15.29 13.91
N ASN A 7 3.04 -14.95 15.01
CA ASN A 7 1.84 -14.12 14.99
C ASN A 7 2.26 -12.79 14.35
N VAL A 8 2.02 -12.64 13.05
CA VAL A 8 2.07 -11.34 12.39
C VAL A 8 0.69 -10.74 12.65
N ASP A 9 0.60 -10.06 13.78
CA ASP A 9 -0.51 -9.15 14.03
C ASP A 9 -0.45 -8.04 12.95
N VAL A 10 -1.20 -8.25 11.86
CA VAL A 10 -1.50 -7.22 10.85
C VAL A 10 -2.64 -6.37 11.41
N SER A 11 -2.43 -5.82 12.61
CA SER A 11 -3.24 -4.71 13.08
C SER A 11 -2.87 -3.50 12.23
N GLN A 12 -3.82 -3.10 11.38
CA GLN A 12 -3.84 -1.75 10.83
C GLN A 12 -4.05 -0.79 11.99
N GLU A 13 -2.98 -0.49 12.72
CA GLU A 13 -2.95 0.61 13.66
C GLU A 13 -2.86 1.90 12.82
N GLU A 14 -3.98 2.25 12.17
CA GLU A 14 -4.16 3.60 11.66
C GLU A 14 -4.09 4.54 12.86
N ILE A 15 -3.09 5.41 12.85
CA ILE A 15 -2.94 6.47 13.84
C ILE A 15 -4.26 7.27 13.83
N PRO A 16 -5.03 7.31 14.94
CA PRO A 16 -6.22 8.13 14.99
C PRO A 16 -5.83 9.59 14.73
N LYS A 17 -6.43 10.20 13.70
CA LYS A 17 -6.21 11.60 13.30
C LYS A 17 -6.47 12.60 14.45
N CYS A 18 -7.11 12.19 15.55
CA CYS A 18 -7.45 13.06 16.67
C CYS A 18 -6.24 13.51 17.53
N ILE A 19 -5.09 12.81 17.47
CA ILE A 19 -3.95 13.12 18.36
C ILE A 19 -3.11 14.31 17.85
N ILE A 20 -3.24 14.68 16.57
CA ILE A 20 -2.37 15.69 15.95
C ILE A 20 -2.69 17.13 16.46
N ASN A 21 -3.88 17.36 17.03
CA ASN A 21 -4.37 18.72 17.35
C ASN A 21 -4.89 18.91 18.79
N SER A 22 -4.66 18.01 19.74
CA SER A 22 -5.18 18.20 21.11
C SER A 22 -4.37 19.26 21.87
N LYS A 23 -4.80 20.52 21.73
CA LYS A 23 -4.39 21.63 22.61
C LYS A 23 -5.13 21.45 23.94
N ILE A 24 -4.38 21.26 25.02
CA ILE A 24 -4.94 21.09 26.36
C ILE A 24 -5.57 22.43 26.78
N GLU A 25 -6.89 22.54 26.77
CA GLU A 25 -7.62 23.54 27.56
C GLU A 25 -7.49 23.14 29.03
N ARG A 26 -6.95 24.03 29.86
CA ARG A 26 -6.61 23.74 31.26
C ARG A 26 -7.87 23.82 32.15
N PRO A 27 -8.27 22.75 32.84
CA PRO A 27 -9.00 22.86 34.10
C PRO A 27 -7.99 22.82 35.26
N VAL A 28 -8.33 23.56 36.30
CA VAL A 28 -7.59 23.66 37.55
C VAL A 28 -7.98 22.46 38.42
N GLU A 29 -7.14 21.41 38.46
CA GLU A 29 -6.74 20.61 39.66
C GLU A 29 -6.05 19.27 39.31
N GLU A 30 -5.15 18.86 40.21
CA GLU A 30 -4.18 17.75 40.21
C GLU A 30 -2.98 17.80 39.24
N GLU A 31 -1.89 18.40 39.75
CA GLU A 31 -0.56 18.47 39.15
C GLU A 31 -0.01 17.10 38.68
N SER A 32 -0.42 15.99 39.31
CA SER A 32 -0.02 14.62 38.94
C SER A 32 -0.68 14.15 37.63
N SER A 33 -2.00 14.35 37.47
CA SER A 33 -2.77 13.93 36.30
C SER A 33 -2.37 14.74 35.05
N SER A 34 -2.15 16.05 35.20
CA SER A 34 -1.63 16.91 34.12
C SER A 34 -0.22 16.50 33.68
N LYS A 35 0.63 16.07 34.62
CA LYS A 35 1.99 15.60 34.33
C LYS A 35 1.96 14.29 33.55
N ILE A 36 1.16 13.31 33.98
CA ILE A 36 0.98 12.03 33.28
C ILE A 36 0.47 12.25 31.85
N ALA A 37 -0.51 13.13 31.65
CA ALA A 37 -1.02 13.45 30.32
C ALA A 37 0.07 14.07 29.42
N THR A 38 0.91 14.95 29.96
CA THR A 38 2.02 15.56 29.24
C THR A 38 3.07 14.52 28.84
N GLU A 39 3.42 13.61 29.75
CA GLU A 39 4.36 12.51 29.50
C GLU A 39 3.84 11.56 28.42
N PHE A 40 2.55 11.24 28.42
CA PHE A 40 1.91 10.44 27.36
C PHE A 40 2.01 11.10 25.98
N VAL A 41 1.73 12.41 25.88
CA VAL A 41 1.86 13.17 24.63
C VAL A 41 3.33 13.19 24.15
N GLN A 42 4.27 13.37 25.07
CA GLN A 42 5.70 13.35 24.76
C GLN A 42 6.16 11.98 24.25
N ALA A 43 5.72 10.89 24.89
CA ALA A 43 6.02 9.53 24.50
C ALA A 43 5.48 9.22 23.09
N ASN A 44 4.24 9.59 22.79
CA ASN A 44 3.66 9.41 21.45
C ASN A 44 4.38 10.25 20.38
N SER A 45 4.75 11.49 20.72
CA SER A 45 5.52 12.34 19.82
C SER A 45 6.91 11.75 19.52
N ALA A 46 7.56 11.14 20.52
CA ALA A 46 8.82 10.41 20.33
C ALA A 46 8.64 9.15 19.47
N ARG A 47 7.59 8.36 19.74
CA ARG A 47 7.23 7.17 18.95
C ARG A 47 7.05 7.53 17.47
N ASN A 48 6.26 8.55 17.18
CA ASN A 48 5.97 9.00 15.80
C ASN A 48 7.24 9.47 15.08
N ARG A 49 8.10 10.26 15.73
CA ARG A 49 9.40 10.64 15.18
C ARG A 49 10.26 9.42 14.85
N SER A 50 10.32 8.43 15.74
CA SER A 50 11.06 7.19 15.50
C SER A 50 10.48 6.40 14.31
N ILE A 51 9.16 6.33 14.17
CA ILE A 51 8.51 5.66 13.02
C ILE A 51 8.90 6.36 11.71
N THR A 52 8.85 7.70 11.67
CA THR A 52 9.24 8.48 10.49
C THR A 52 10.70 8.21 10.11
N ILE A 53 11.62 8.20 11.08
CA ILE A 53 13.04 7.90 10.84
C ILE A 53 13.22 6.48 10.31
N LYS A 54 12.55 5.48 10.90
CA LYS A 54 12.60 4.09 10.42
C LYS A 54 12.09 3.94 8.99
N ARG A 55 10.99 4.61 8.64
CA ARG A 55 10.44 4.62 7.28
C ARG A 55 11.39 5.26 6.29
N ALA A 56 12.04 6.36 6.66
CA ALA A 56 13.05 7.02 5.83
C ALA A 56 14.26 6.10 5.61
N GLU A 57 14.74 5.42 6.65
CA GLU A 57 15.82 4.43 6.56
C GLU A 57 15.45 3.28 5.61
N ILE A 58 14.27 2.66 5.78
CA ILE A 58 13.80 1.58 4.90
C ILE A 58 13.69 2.05 3.46
N THR A 59 13.15 3.26 3.24
CA THR A 59 13.00 3.84 1.89
C THR A 59 14.37 4.04 1.23
N ALA A 60 15.35 4.56 1.95
CA ALA A 60 16.70 4.75 1.43
C ALA A 60 17.35 3.41 1.03
N TRP A 61 17.25 2.38 1.88
CA TRP A 61 17.78 1.05 1.56
C TRP A 61 17.03 0.37 0.41
N TYR A 62 15.71 0.54 0.34
CA TYR A 62 14.89 0.08 -0.77
C TYR A 62 15.36 0.69 -2.09
N LEU A 63 15.42 2.03 -2.19
CA LEU A 63 15.84 2.73 -3.41
C LEU A 63 17.28 2.38 -3.82
N PHE A 64 18.18 2.25 -2.83
CA PHE A 64 19.54 1.77 -3.07
C PHE A 64 19.54 0.39 -3.72
N SER A 65 18.83 -0.57 -3.12
CA SER A 65 18.81 -1.94 -3.61
C SER A 65 18.08 -2.08 -4.94
N GLU A 66 17.02 -1.31 -5.17
CA GLU A 66 16.30 -1.30 -6.44
C GLU A 66 17.22 -0.87 -7.58
N ARG A 67 17.98 0.22 -7.40
CA ARG A 67 18.97 0.67 -8.38
C ARG A 67 20.08 -0.36 -8.58
N PHE A 68 20.55 -0.98 -7.49
CA PHE A 68 21.56 -2.03 -7.55
C PHE A 68 21.08 -3.24 -8.37
N GLU A 69 19.90 -3.78 -8.07
CA GLU A 69 19.33 -4.94 -8.79
C GLU A 69 18.97 -4.58 -10.23
N ASN A 70 18.45 -3.37 -10.51
CA ASN A 70 18.25 -2.91 -11.88
C ASN A 70 19.56 -2.89 -12.67
N LYS A 71 20.68 -2.51 -12.05
CA LYS A 71 21.98 -2.55 -12.72
C LYS A 71 22.47 -3.99 -12.95
N VAL A 72 22.17 -4.93 -12.06
CA VAL A 72 22.43 -6.36 -12.28
C VAL A 72 21.64 -6.86 -13.48
N VAL A 73 20.35 -6.55 -13.54
CA VAL A 73 19.47 -6.89 -14.66
C VAL A 73 20.04 -6.34 -15.97
N GLU A 74 20.37 -5.05 -16.02
CA GLU A 74 20.94 -4.39 -17.20
C GLU A 74 22.20 -5.10 -17.71
N LEU A 75 23.17 -5.39 -16.82
CA LEU A 75 24.40 -6.07 -17.19
C LEU A 75 24.14 -7.47 -17.78
N ARG A 76 23.21 -8.22 -17.20
CA ARG A 76 22.89 -9.60 -17.63
C ARG A 76 21.96 -9.67 -18.82
N SER A 77 21.17 -8.64 -19.06
CA SER A 77 20.42 -8.48 -20.31
C SER A 77 21.37 -8.23 -21.49
N ASN A 78 22.46 -7.48 -21.27
CA ASN A 78 23.47 -7.21 -22.28
C ASN A 78 24.38 -8.43 -22.57
N ASP A 79 24.70 -9.22 -21.54
CA ASP A 79 25.45 -10.47 -21.67
C ASP A 79 24.77 -11.59 -20.88
N LYS A 80 24.01 -12.44 -21.57
CA LYS A 80 23.28 -13.56 -20.95
C LYS A 80 24.21 -14.64 -20.37
N LYS A 81 25.47 -14.72 -20.83
CA LYS A 81 26.47 -15.66 -20.30
C LYS A 81 27.16 -15.11 -19.06
N LEU A 82 26.99 -13.81 -18.76
CA LEU A 82 27.54 -13.20 -17.57
C LEU A 82 26.94 -13.82 -16.32
N MET A 83 27.80 -14.43 -15.51
CA MET A 83 27.41 -14.97 -14.23
C MET A 83 26.96 -13.86 -13.29
N ASP A 84 25.93 -14.18 -12.52
CA ASP A 84 25.30 -13.33 -11.54
C ASP A 84 26.28 -12.69 -10.52
N GLN A 85 27.22 -13.50 -10.01
CA GLN A 85 28.27 -13.05 -9.10
C GLN A 85 29.24 -12.07 -9.78
N THR A 86 29.54 -12.28 -11.06
CA THR A 86 30.43 -11.41 -11.84
C THR A 86 29.78 -10.06 -12.09
N ALA A 87 28.49 -10.03 -12.46
CA ALA A 87 27.74 -8.79 -12.62
C ALA A 87 27.75 -7.95 -11.33
N ARG A 88 27.44 -8.57 -10.17
CA ARG A 88 27.50 -7.88 -8.87
C ARG A 88 28.90 -7.41 -8.51
N LYS A 89 29.94 -8.22 -8.79
CA LYS A 89 31.34 -7.81 -8.56
C LYS A 89 31.72 -6.57 -9.37
N GLN A 90 31.28 -6.46 -10.62
CA GLN A 90 31.51 -5.26 -11.43
C GLN A 90 30.85 -4.03 -10.82
N ILE A 91 29.61 -4.16 -10.32
CA ILE A 91 28.90 -3.05 -9.67
C ILE A 91 29.63 -2.64 -8.39
N TYR A 92 30.03 -3.58 -7.54
CA TYR A 92 30.81 -3.29 -6.33
C TYR A 92 32.12 -2.56 -6.64
N ASN A 93 32.85 -3.01 -7.67
CA ASN A 93 34.10 -2.35 -8.07
C ASN A 93 33.86 -0.91 -8.51
N LYS A 94 32.78 -0.63 -9.25
CA LYS A 94 32.40 0.73 -9.65
C LYS A 94 31.99 1.59 -8.45
N MET A 95 31.16 1.05 -7.55
CA MET A 95 30.73 1.76 -6.34
C MET A 95 31.91 2.10 -5.42
N LYS A 96 32.86 1.18 -5.27
CA LYS A 96 34.01 1.36 -4.37
C LYS A 96 34.83 2.60 -4.71
N LEU A 97 34.90 2.99 -5.97
CA LEU A 97 35.60 4.20 -6.41
C LEU A 97 35.05 5.48 -5.76
N TYR A 98 33.79 5.47 -5.33
CA TYR A 98 33.11 6.59 -4.69
C TYR A 98 33.01 6.46 -3.17
N LEU A 99 33.40 5.31 -2.61
CA LEU A 99 33.23 4.97 -1.19
C LEU A 99 34.58 4.84 -0.49
N THR A 100 35.19 5.98 -0.17
CA THR A 100 36.46 6.02 0.57
C THR A 100 36.27 5.52 2.00
N GLY A 101 37.14 4.61 2.47
CA GLY A 101 37.12 4.09 3.84
C GLY A 101 36.08 2.99 4.12
N ILE A 102 35.25 2.60 3.15
CA ILE A 102 34.27 1.52 3.34
C ILE A 102 34.89 0.16 3.00
N LEU A 103 34.81 -0.78 3.94
CA LEU A 103 35.24 -2.17 3.73
C LEU A 103 34.29 -2.91 2.77
N ASN A 104 34.88 -3.70 1.86
CA ASN A 104 34.13 -4.53 0.90
C ASN A 104 33.12 -5.46 1.58
N GLU A 105 33.50 -6.04 2.72
CA GLU A 105 32.64 -6.95 3.47
C GLU A 105 31.41 -6.23 4.03
N TYR A 106 31.61 -5.04 4.60
CA TYR A 106 30.51 -4.21 5.09
C TYR A 106 29.55 -3.83 3.96
N LEU A 107 30.09 -3.38 2.82
CA LEU A 107 29.28 -3.03 1.64
C LEU A 107 28.42 -4.21 1.17
N ARG A 108 29.01 -5.42 1.08
CA ARG A 108 28.29 -6.64 0.71
C ARG A 108 27.22 -7.00 1.74
N LYS A 109 27.53 -6.90 3.03
CA LYS A 109 26.58 -7.18 4.13
C LYS A 109 25.38 -6.25 4.06
N MET A 110 25.61 -4.94 3.91
CA MET A 110 24.54 -3.95 3.81
C MET A 110 23.73 -4.12 2.53
N THR A 111 24.38 -4.44 1.41
CA THR A 111 23.68 -4.75 0.16
C THR A 111 22.78 -5.97 0.31
N SER A 112 23.26 -7.05 0.94
CA SER A 112 22.43 -8.23 1.23
C SER A 112 21.22 -7.92 2.12
N LYS A 113 21.38 -7.04 3.12
CA LYS A 113 20.24 -6.56 3.94
C LYS A 113 19.24 -5.76 3.09
N ALA A 114 19.72 -4.84 2.28
CA ALA A 114 18.90 -4.00 1.42
C ALA A 114 18.14 -4.82 0.36
N ARG A 115 18.77 -5.87 -0.18
CA ARG A 115 18.13 -6.82 -1.12
C ARG A 115 16.89 -7.50 -0.54
N LYS A 116 16.90 -7.84 0.75
CA LYS A 116 15.70 -8.39 1.41
C LYS A 116 14.57 -7.38 1.48
N ILE A 117 14.88 -6.11 1.74
CA ILE A 117 13.91 -5.02 1.72
C ILE A 117 13.34 -4.86 0.31
N ASN A 118 14.18 -4.91 -0.73
CA ASN A 118 13.73 -4.83 -2.12
C ASN A 118 12.90 -6.03 -2.55
N LYS A 119 13.26 -7.25 -2.11
CA LYS A 119 12.43 -8.44 -2.35
C LYS A 119 11.02 -8.26 -1.76
N LEU A 120 10.92 -7.68 -0.56
CA LEU A 120 9.64 -7.44 0.10
C LEU A 120 8.83 -6.29 -0.54
N PHE A 121 9.46 -5.15 -0.83
CA PHE A 121 8.77 -3.90 -1.26
C PHE A 121 9.05 -3.46 -2.71
N GLY A 122 9.59 -4.34 -3.53
CA GLY A 122 9.96 -4.04 -4.91
C GLY A 122 9.92 -5.28 -5.77
N PHE A 123 11.08 -5.84 -6.08
CA PHE A 123 11.19 -7.11 -6.80
C PHE A 123 12.43 -7.90 -6.36
N GLU A 124 12.37 -9.21 -6.61
CA GLU A 124 13.56 -10.05 -6.66
C GLU A 124 13.93 -10.36 -8.10
N TYR A 125 15.21 -10.29 -8.42
CA TYR A 125 15.70 -10.76 -9.71
C TYR A 125 16.14 -12.22 -9.60
N ASP A 126 15.46 -13.09 -10.33
CA ASP A 126 15.84 -14.50 -10.43
C ASP A 126 16.98 -14.66 -11.45
N PRO A 127 18.19 -15.05 -11.00
CA PRO A 127 19.33 -15.16 -11.89
C PRO A 127 19.25 -16.32 -12.87
N ILE A 128 18.35 -17.29 -12.66
CA ILE A 128 18.16 -18.47 -13.51
C ILE A 128 17.16 -18.16 -14.61
N THR A 129 15.96 -17.70 -14.24
CA THR A 129 14.91 -17.37 -15.22
C THR A 129 15.08 -16.01 -15.87
N LEU A 130 15.99 -15.17 -15.35
CA LEU A 130 16.22 -13.78 -15.76
C LEU A 130 14.97 -12.89 -15.64
N LYS A 131 14.04 -13.27 -14.75
CA LYS A 131 12.78 -12.55 -14.52
C LYS A 131 12.83 -11.74 -13.23
N LYS A 132 12.04 -10.65 -13.22
CA LYS A 132 11.70 -9.93 -11.99
C LYS A 132 10.46 -10.57 -11.38
N ILE A 133 10.52 -10.84 -10.09
CA ILE A 133 9.43 -11.37 -9.29
C ILE A 133 8.99 -10.24 -8.37
N ASP A 134 7.79 -9.71 -8.62
CA ASP A 134 7.30 -8.53 -7.91
C ASP A 134 6.90 -8.86 -6.47
N GLY A 135 7.34 -8.02 -5.53
CA GLY A 135 6.94 -8.03 -4.13
C GLY A 135 5.69 -7.19 -3.87
N ILE A 136 5.66 -6.54 -2.71
CA ILE A 136 4.67 -5.53 -2.33
C ILE A 136 5.05 -4.21 -3.00
N PRO A 137 4.10 -3.37 -3.45
CA PRO A 137 4.42 -2.06 -3.98
C PRO A 137 5.23 -1.18 -3.00
N GLY A 138 6.29 -0.52 -3.50
CA GLY A 138 7.23 0.26 -2.68
C GLY A 138 6.62 1.40 -1.87
N TYR A 139 5.52 2.00 -2.34
CA TYR A 139 4.80 3.04 -1.58
C TYR A 139 4.27 2.51 -0.23
N MET A 140 4.10 1.20 -0.07
CA MET A 140 3.63 0.58 1.18
C MET A 140 4.68 0.59 2.29
N VAL A 141 5.94 0.96 2.02
CA VAL A 141 6.95 1.23 3.06
C VAL A 141 6.43 2.27 4.07
N GLN A 142 5.58 3.20 3.64
CA GLN A 142 4.97 4.21 4.50
C GLN A 142 4.03 3.63 5.57
N ARG A 143 3.64 2.35 5.47
CA ARG A 143 2.80 1.65 6.45
C ARG A 143 3.64 0.88 7.48
N VAL A 144 4.95 0.76 7.28
CA VAL A 144 5.84 -0.03 8.14
C VAL A 144 6.14 0.70 9.45
N ILE A 145 6.10 -0.03 10.56
CA ILE A 145 6.45 0.47 11.90
C ILE A 145 7.73 -0.18 12.47
N CYS A 146 8.16 -1.31 11.90
CA CYS A 146 9.37 -2.00 12.31
C CYS A 146 10.62 -1.35 11.68
N SER A 147 11.81 -1.76 12.14
CA SER A 147 13.08 -1.24 11.60
C SER A 147 13.51 -1.99 10.33
N ALA A 148 14.36 -1.35 9.53
CA ALA A 148 15.02 -1.98 8.39
C ALA A 148 15.77 -3.27 8.80
N ASP A 149 16.41 -3.23 9.97
CA ASP A 149 17.12 -4.37 10.50
C ASP A 149 16.18 -5.55 10.85
N LYS A 150 15.00 -5.29 11.41
CA LYS A 150 13.99 -6.32 11.67
C LYS A 150 13.53 -7.00 10.37
N ILE A 151 13.29 -6.22 9.32
CA ILE A 151 12.97 -6.75 7.97
C ILE A 151 14.12 -7.61 7.45
N SER A 152 15.36 -7.15 7.60
CA SER A 152 16.54 -7.87 7.10
C SER A 152 16.78 -9.24 7.76
N ARG A 153 16.19 -9.47 8.94
CA ARG A 153 16.26 -10.76 9.65
C ARG A 153 15.23 -11.77 9.13
N LEU A 154 14.23 -11.35 8.36
CA LEU A 154 13.27 -12.26 7.75
C LEU A 154 13.99 -13.24 6.82
N THR A 155 13.54 -14.49 6.83
CA THR A 155 13.97 -15.51 5.87
C THR A 155 13.24 -15.31 4.53
N ASN A 156 13.77 -15.88 3.45
CA ASN A 156 13.11 -15.78 2.14
C ASN A 156 11.68 -16.35 2.16
N PRO A 157 11.41 -17.53 2.78
CA PRO A 157 10.05 -18.03 2.91
C PRO A 157 9.12 -17.11 3.72
N GLN A 158 9.64 -16.45 4.76
CA GLN A 158 8.84 -15.48 5.53
C GLN A 158 8.47 -14.26 4.68
N ILE A 159 9.41 -13.77 3.84
CA ILE A 159 9.15 -12.66 2.93
C ILE A 159 8.10 -13.06 1.90
N GLU A 160 8.24 -14.23 1.29
CA GLU A 160 7.28 -14.77 0.31
C GLU A 160 5.89 -14.91 0.92
N TYR A 161 5.78 -15.50 2.11
CA TYR A 161 4.53 -15.61 2.85
C TYR A 161 3.89 -14.23 3.10
N ILE A 162 4.64 -13.23 3.54
CA ILE A 162 4.11 -11.88 3.78
C ILE A 162 3.59 -11.26 2.47
N ILE A 163 4.33 -11.41 1.36
CA ILE A 163 3.92 -10.91 0.04
C ILE A 163 2.59 -11.55 -0.37
N GLU A 164 2.45 -12.87 -0.22
CA GLU A 164 1.23 -13.61 -0.54
C GLU A 164 0.03 -13.18 0.30
N GLN A 165 0.22 -12.97 1.61
CA GLN A 165 -0.83 -12.49 2.50
C GLN A 165 -1.32 -11.10 2.09
N VAL A 166 -0.40 -10.17 1.81
CA VAL A 166 -0.76 -8.80 1.40
C VAL A 166 -1.44 -8.77 0.04
N LYS A 167 -0.96 -9.57 -0.93
CA LYS A 167 -1.58 -9.69 -2.25
C LYS A 167 -2.99 -10.28 -2.16
N SER A 168 -3.17 -11.34 -1.38
CA SER A 168 -4.48 -11.98 -1.17
C SER A 168 -5.48 -11.00 -0.57
N LYS A 169 -5.09 -10.27 0.48
CA LYS A 169 -5.97 -9.25 1.10
C LYS A 169 -6.36 -8.15 0.12
N ARG A 170 -5.41 -7.67 -0.69
CA ARG A 170 -5.69 -6.64 -1.71
C ARG A 170 -6.70 -7.10 -2.77
N ILE A 171 -6.61 -8.36 -3.21
CA ILE A 171 -7.56 -8.92 -4.19
C ILE A 171 -8.97 -8.96 -3.60
N ILE A 172 -9.08 -9.38 -2.33
CA ILE A 172 -10.33 -9.43 -1.60
C ILE A 172 -10.94 -8.02 -1.49
N ASP A 173 -10.17 -7.03 -1.01
CA ASP A 173 -10.65 -5.65 -0.86
C ASP A 173 -11.14 -5.06 -2.21
N GLN A 174 -10.40 -5.28 -3.29
CA GLN A 174 -10.80 -4.86 -4.64
C GLN A 174 -12.08 -5.55 -5.14
N SER A 175 -12.28 -6.83 -4.80
CA SER A 175 -13.49 -7.55 -5.20
C SER A 175 -14.75 -6.98 -4.53
N TYR A 176 -14.65 -6.62 -3.24
CA TYR A 176 -15.76 -5.98 -2.51
C TYR A 176 -16.08 -4.59 -3.06
N GLU A 177 -15.06 -3.76 -3.36
CA GLU A 177 -15.28 -2.44 -3.96
C GLU A 177 -15.99 -2.53 -5.32
N ASN A 178 -15.60 -3.51 -6.15
CA ASN A 178 -16.22 -3.74 -7.47
C ASN A 178 -17.66 -4.25 -7.37
N GLU A 179 -17.96 -5.10 -6.38
CA GLU A 179 -19.33 -5.57 -6.12
C GLU A 179 -20.24 -4.42 -5.68
N ILE A 180 -19.77 -3.58 -4.75
CA ILE A 180 -20.51 -2.38 -4.31
C ILE A 180 -20.73 -1.43 -5.49
N ALA A 181 -19.71 -1.16 -6.30
CA ALA A 181 -19.86 -0.31 -7.48
C ALA A 181 -20.90 -0.87 -8.47
N SER A 182 -20.91 -2.19 -8.68
CA SER A 182 -21.84 -2.86 -9.58
C SER A 182 -23.29 -2.76 -9.08
N THR A 183 -23.53 -2.98 -7.78
CA THR A 183 -24.87 -2.89 -7.20
C THR A 183 -25.46 -1.48 -7.27
N VAL A 184 -24.64 -0.45 -7.03
CA VAL A 184 -25.05 0.96 -7.15
C VAL A 184 -25.47 1.29 -8.59
N VAL A 185 -24.72 0.83 -9.59
CA VAL A 185 -25.06 1.04 -11.01
C VAL A 185 -26.38 0.36 -11.38
N ILE A 186 -26.61 -0.87 -10.93
CA ILE A 186 -27.86 -1.60 -11.18
C ILE A 186 -29.06 -0.88 -10.54
N HIS A 187 -28.93 -0.43 -9.29
CA HIS A 187 -29.99 0.32 -8.61
C HIS A 187 -30.31 1.64 -9.33
N GLN A 188 -29.29 2.35 -9.82
CA GLN A 188 -29.47 3.58 -10.59
C GLN A 188 -30.18 3.34 -11.93
N LEU A 189 -29.88 2.23 -12.61
CA LEU A 189 -30.55 1.85 -13.84
C LEU A 189 -32.03 1.50 -13.59
N MET A 190 -32.30 0.70 -12.55
CA MET A 190 -33.67 0.30 -12.19
C MET A 190 -34.53 1.51 -11.80
N THR A 191 -33.99 2.44 -11.01
CA THR A 191 -34.70 3.67 -10.64
C THR A 191 -34.98 4.55 -11.86
N SER A 192 -34.03 4.69 -12.78
CA SER A 192 -34.21 5.40 -14.04
C SER A 192 -35.31 4.77 -14.91
N GLN A 193 -35.33 3.43 -15.00
CA GLN A 193 -36.34 2.68 -15.75
C GLN A 193 -37.75 2.88 -15.18
N MET A 194 -37.89 2.86 -13.86
CA MET A 194 -39.17 3.08 -13.17
C MET A 194 -39.71 4.50 -13.41
N ILE A 195 -38.85 5.52 -13.37
CA ILE A 195 -39.25 6.91 -13.65
C ILE A 195 -39.78 7.04 -15.09
N ILE A 196 -39.13 6.39 -16.07
CA ILE A 196 -39.59 6.39 -17.47
C ILE A 196 -40.98 5.73 -17.59
N LEU A 197 -41.21 4.60 -16.94
CA LEU A 197 -42.52 3.91 -17.00
C LEU A 197 -43.64 4.74 -16.36
N VAL A 198 -43.38 5.35 -15.21
CA VAL A 198 -44.37 6.19 -14.50
C VAL A 198 -44.70 7.44 -15.32
N THR A 199 -43.70 8.12 -15.86
CA THR A 199 -43.90 9.31 -16.70
C THR A 199 -44.68 8.97 -17.97
N HIS A 200 -44.38 7.82 -18.60
CA HIS A 200 -45.14 7.35 -19.76
C HIS A 200 -46.62 7.09 -19.42
N LEU A 201 -46.89 6.43 -18.29
CA LEU A 201 -48.26 6.14 -17.84
C LEU A 201 -49.05 7.43 -17.57
N ILE A 202 -48.43 8.41 -16.89
CA ILE A 202 -49.03 9.72 -16.64
C ILE A 202 -49.39 10.41 -17.95
N LEU A 203 -48.47 10.40 -18.93
CA LEU A 203 -48.72 10.99 -20.25
C LEU A 203 -49.89 10.30 -20.97
N GLN A 204 -49.98 8.97 -20.90
CA GLN A 204 -51.09 8.19 -21.46
C GLN A 204 -52.43 8.53 -20.81
N ILE A 205 -52.45 8.79 -19.49
CA ILE A 205 -53.65 9.21 -18.76
C ILE A 205 -54.07 10.62 -19.20
N ILE A 206 -53.12 11.55 -19.28
CA ILE A 206 -53.36 12.94 -19.71
C ILE A 206 -53.92 12.96 -21.13
N LEU A 207 -53.30 12.23 -22.07
CA LEU A 207 -53.75 12.13 -23.46
C LEU A 207 -55.17 11.55 -23.54
N ARG A 208 -55.45 10.47 -22.80
CA ARG A 208 -56.81 9.89 -22.74
C ARG A 208 -57.85 10.87 -22.20
N LYS A 209 -57.52 11.66 -21.17
CA LYS A 209 -58.42 12.71 -20.65
C LYS A 209 -58.63 13.84 -21.68
N LYS A 210 -57.57 14.29 -22.36
CA LYS A 210 -57.65 15.31 -23.41
C LYS A 210 -58.55 14.86 -24.57
N GLU A 211 -58.46 13.58 -24.97
CA GLU A 211 -59.31 13.01 -26.03
C GLU A 211 -60.78 12.91 -25.62
N ARG A 212 -61.05 12.55 -24.36
CA ARG A 212 -62.42 12.55 -23.81
C ARG A 212 -63.01 13.96 -23.80
N LEU A 213 -62.26 14.96 -23.33
CA LEU A 213 -62.71 16.35 -23.32
C LEU A 213 -62.98 16.87 -24.74
N ARG A 214 -62.10 16.58 -25.71
CA ARG A 214 -62.34 16.93 -27.13
C ARG A 214 -63.62 16.32 -27.68
N ARG A 215 -63.93 15.06 -27.33
CA ARG A 215 -65.19 14.43 -27.75
C ARG A 215 -66.42 15.07 -27.12
N ILE A 216 -66.35 15.43 -25.83
CA ILE A 216 -67.44 16.13 -25.12
C ILE A 216 -67.67 17.53 -25.72
N LEU A 217 -66.59 18.26 -26.03
CA LEU A 217 -66.69 19.59 -26.63
C LEU A 217 -67.37 19.54 -28.00
N LYS A 218 -66.98 18.58 -28.85
CA LYS A 218 -67.60 18.39 -30.18
C LYS A 218 -69.07 17.97 -30.15
N SER A 219 -69.57 17.42 -29.04
CA SER A 219 -70.99 17.07 -28.89
C SER A 219 -71.87 18.22 -28.39
N LEU A 220 -71.26 19.37 -28.08
CA LEU A 220 -71.94 20.59 -27.62
C LEU A 220 -72.03 21.68 -28.71
N GLU A 221 -71.37 21.47 -29.85
CA GLU A 221 -71.53 22.24 -31.10
C GLU A 221 -72.58 21.56 -32.00
#